data_AF-A0A080WUV5-F1
#
_entry.id   AF-A0A080WUV5-F1
#
_cell.length_a   1.000
_cell.length_b   1.000
_cell.length_c   1.000
_cell.angle_alpha   90.00
_cell.angle_beta   90.00
_cell.angle_gamma   90.00
#
_symmetry.space_group_name_H-M   'P 1'
#
loop_
_entity.id
_entity.type
_entity.pdbx_description
1 polymer ?
#
loop_
_entity_poly.entity_id
_entity_poly.type
_entity_poly.pdbx_seq_one_letter_code
_entity_poly.pdbx_strand_id
1 'polypeptide(L)'
;MAYHDVQSIKGEIQFEPSAGRIEVMHFELDSLSFLTFSALFGQRQAGQEIDNQLPTSSADSILEGSSHYVHILDGEIEELSGKLDVYIQKTSSLFIEGEQSDFIRQTLRQALELAKQHEDDMLDAALELWVATAILVDPFLKWTVYMNPTLPPLANRPLTSTTNDSRIPIHSMNQLESYSLICTQLRSAVEKRAARVCRVLLSKFEQRLLQKQRVGSFRTFLATIILLNCVERMEWLFRSWECEHYIQRVRFIQHHC
;
A
#
# COMPACT_ATOMS: atom_id res chain seq x y z
N MET A 1 -13.03 -0.83 -3.69
CA MET A 1 -12.86 -2.09 -4.45
C MET A 1 -12.23 -3.15 -3.56
N ALA A 2 -11.01 -2.94 -3.11
CA ALA A 2 -10.26 -3.82 -2.21
C ALA A 2 -11.00 -4.51 -1.03
N TYR A 3 -11.87 -3.80 -0.29
CA TYR A 3 -12.67 -4.41 0.79
C TYR A 3 -13.64 -5.49 0.26
N HIS A 4 -14.25 -5.26 -0.91
CA HIS A 4 -15.13 -6.23 -1.55
C HIS A 4 -14.36 -7.43 -2.08
N ASP A 5 -13.15 -7.22 -2.61
CA ASP A 5 -12.31 -8.30 -3.14
C ASP A 5 -11.87 -9.26 -2.04
N VAL A 6 -11.40 -8.71 -0.91
CA VAL A 6 -11.00 -9.51 0.27
C VAL A 6 -12.21 -10.20 0.89
N GLN A 7 -13.37 -9.54 0.96
CA GLN A 7 -14.58 -10.14 1.53
C GLN A 7 -15.18 -11.22 0.63
N SER A 8 -15.10 -11.06 -0.70
CA SER A 8 -15.51 -12.09 -1.66
C SER A 8 -14.68 -13.36 -1.46
N ILE A 9 -13.36 -13.20 -1.37
CA ILE A 9 -12.45 -14.34 -1.21
C ILE A 9 -12.60 -15.00 0.16
N LYS A 10 -12.86 -14.24 1.23
CA LYS A 10 -13.25 -14.79 2.54
C LYS A 10 -14.57 -15.58 2.51
N GLY A 11 -15.43 -15.34 1.52
CA GLY A 11 -16.64 -16.14 1.29
C GLY A 11 -16.39 -17.44 0.53
N GLU A 12 -15.33 -17.49 -0.29
CA GLU A 12 -14.95 -18.65 -1.09
C GLU A 12 -13.99 -19.61 -0.36
N ILE A 13 -13.08 -19.05 0.44
CA ILE A 13 -12.01 -19.78 1.13
C ILE A 13 -12.21 -19.68 2.64
N GLN A 14 -12.17 -20.84 3.31
CA GLN A 14 -12.07 -20.87 4.77
C GLN A 14 -10.63 -20.51 5.18
N PHE A 15 -10.50 -19.37 5.88
CA PHE A 15 -9.22 -18.87 6.37
C PHE A 15 -9.00 -19.23 7.84
N GLU A 16 -7.78 -19.65 8.15
CA GLU A 16 -7.32 -19.95 9.50
C GLU A 16 -6.13 -19.04 9.89
N PRO A 17 -5.97 -18.70 11.18
CA PRO A 17 -4.82 -17.95 11.65
C PRO A 17 -3.51 -18.71 11.42
N SER A 18 -2.53 -18.05 10.82
CA SER A 18 -1.18 -18.58 10.69
C SER A 18 -0.38 -18.36 11.99
N ALA A 19 0.47 -19.32 12.35
CA ALA A 19 1.42 -19.17 13.44
C ALA A 19 2.56 -18.17 13.13
N GLY A 20 2.77 -17.88 11.84
CA GLY A 20 3.79 -16.95 11.37
C GLY A 20 3.29 -15.51 11.25
N ARG A 21 4.07 -14.71 10.52
CA ARG A 21 3.76 -13.31 10.23
C ARG A 21 4.12 -12.92 8.80
N ILE A 22 3.41 -11.95 8.28
CA ILE A 22 3.76 -11.29 7.02
C ILE A 22 4.60 -10.05 7.35
N GLU A 23 5.74 -9.93 6.66
CA GLU A 23 6.65 -8.79 6.73
C GLU A 23 6.57 -8.02 5.42
N VAL A 24 6.33 -6.71 5.48
CA VAL A 24 6.27 -5.86 4.27
C VAL A 24 7.13 -4.62 4.40
N MET A 25 7.76 -4.21 3.30
CA MET A 25 8.61 -3.02 3.24
C MET A 25 8.76 -2.49 1.82
N HIS A 26 9.23 -1.26 1.68
CA HIS A 26 9.67 -0.71 0.38
C HIS A 26 11.20 -0.64 0.26
N PHE A 27 11.92 -0.50 1.38
CA PHE A 27 13.35 -0.22 1.39
C PHE A 27 14.14 -1.38 2.00
N GLU A 28 14.43 -2.42 1.23
CA GLU A 28 15.12 -3.64 1.72
C GLU A 28 16.51 -3.37 2.30
N LEU A 29 17.20 -2.34 1.80
CA LEU A 29 18.52 -1.93 2.29
C LEU A 29 18.44 -1.33 3.71
N ASP A 30 17.29 -0.81 4.12
CA ASP A 30 17.03 -0.38 5.49
C ASP A 30 16.34 -1.49 6.28
N SER A 31 17.16 -2.38 6.84
CA SER A 31 16.75 -3.54 7.65
C SER A 31 15.86 -3.22 8.86
N LEU A 32 15.68 -1.95 9.21
CA LEU A 32 14.83 -1.54 10.33
C LEU A 32 13.44 -1.07 9.86
N SER A 33 13.26 -0.76 8.58
CA SER A 33 12.05 -0.12 8.05
C SER A 33 11.13 -1.12 7.38
N PHE A 34 10.48 -1.95 8.20
CA PHE A 34 9.47 -2.92 7.78
C PHE A 34 8.27 -2.95 8.73
N LEU A 35 7.16 -3.48 8.24
CA LEU A 35 5.93 -3.72 8.98
C LEU A 35 5.72 -5.20 9.20
N THR A 36 5.14 -5.57 10.34
CA THR A 36 4.71 -6.95 10.64
C THR A 36 3.21 -7.03 10.84
N PHE A 37 2.63 -8.06 10.25
CA PHE A 37 1.20 -8.36 10.34
C PHE A 37 0.97 -9.81 10.70
N SER A 38 -0.09 -10.04 11.47
CA SER A 38 -0.69 -11.36 11.59
C SER A 38 -1.18 -11.79 10.20
N ALA A 39 -1.13 -13.09 9.92
CA ALA A 39 -1.51 -13.64 8.63
C ALA A 39 -2.63 -14.64 8.79
N LEU A 40 -3.60 -14.61 7.88
CA LEU A 40 -4.52 -15.72 7.67
C LEU A 40 -4.05 -16.51 6.46
N PHE A 41 -4.25 -17.83 6.47
CA PHE A 41 -4.03 -18.68 5.32
C PHE A 41 -5.25 -19.55 5.06
N GLY A 42 -5.49 -19.86 3.80
CA GLY A 42 -6.59 -20.73 3.38
C GLY A 42 -6.18 -21.54 2.16
N GLN A 43 -6.86 -22.66 1.95
CA GLN A 43 -6.59 -23.56 0.83
C GLN A 43 -7.70 -23.43 -0.20
N ARG A 44 -7.36 -23.03 -1.43
CA ARG A 44 -8.30 -23.08 -2.56
C ARG A 44 -8.19 -24.44 -3.25
N GLN A 45 -9.33 -25.12 -3.40
CA GLN A 45 -9.40 -26.36 -4.18
C GLN A 45 -9.32 -26.03 -5.68
N ALA A 46 -8.43 -26.69 -6.40
CA ALA A 46 -8.35 -26.58 -7.85
C ALA A 46 -9.65 -27.13 -8.47
N GLY A 47 -10.49 -26.25 -9.02
CA GLY A 47 -11.80 -26.60 -9.57
C GLY A 47 -12.90 -25.54 -9.46
N GLN A 48 -12.66 -24.44 -8.74
CA GLN A 48 -13.55 -23.26 -8.73
C GLN A 48 -13.09 -22.16 -9.71
N GLU A 49 -12.58 -22.55 -10.90
CA GLU A 49 -12.57 -21.62 -12.03
C GLU A 49 -13.98 -21.62 -12.62
N ILE A 50 -14.63 -20.47 -12.55
CA ILE A 50 -15.91 -20.22 -13.24
C ILE A 50 -15.64 -20.32 -14.76
N ASP A 51 -16.25 -21.34 -15.37
CA ASP A 51 -16.52 -21.58 -16.79
C ASP A 51 -15.91 -20.57 -17.78
N ASN A 52 -14.83 -20.98 -18.47
CA ASN A 52 -14.54 -20.51 -19.82
C ASN A 52 -14.20 -21.73 -20.69
N GLN A 53 -15.16 -22.07 -21.53
CA GLN A 53 -15.21 -23.21 -22.44
C GLN A 53 -14.01 -23.27 -23.40
N LEU A 54 -13.35 -24.42 -23.47
CA LEU A 54 -12.76 -25.02 -24.68
C LEU A 54 -12.38 -26.49 -24.38
N PRO A 55 -13.02 -27.49 -25.01
CA PRO A 55 -12.56 -28.86 -24.89
C PRO A 55 -11.41 -29.08 -25.88
N THR A 56 -10.18 -29.21 -25.38
CA THR A 56 -9.09 -29.84 -26.14
C THR A 56 -8.75 -31.16 -25.48
N SER A 57 -9.17 -32.22 -26.15
CA SER A 57 -8.83 -33.60 -25.83
C SER A 57 -7.39 -33.89 -26.26
N SER A 58 -6.53 -34.24 -25.31
CA SER A 58 -5.54 -35.32 -25.47
C SER A 58 -4.96 -35.69 -24.12
N ALA A 59 -4.90 -37.00 -23.89
CA ALA A 59 -4.50 -37.63 -22.65
C ALA A 59 -3.00 -37.44 -22.39
N ASP A 60 -2.68 -37.07 -21.15
CA ASP A 60 -1.53 -37.51 -20.33
C ASP A 60 -1.04 -36.34 -19.46
N SER A 61 -1.67 -36.18 -18.30
CA SER A 61 -1.09 -35.54 -17.11
C SER A 61 -1.99 -35.84 -15.92
N ILE A 62 -1.68 -36.91 -15.20
CA ILE A 62 -2.08 -37.06 -13.80
C ILE A 62 -1.30 -35.99 -13.04
N LEU A 63 -1.81 -34.77 -13.01
CA LEU A 63 -1.37 -33.74 -12.08
C LEU A 63 -2.50 -33.57 -11.08
N GLU A 64 -2.26 -34.10 -9.88
CA GLU A 64 -3.00 -33.79 -8.67
C GLU A 64 -3.40 -32.32 -8.70
N GLY A 65 -4.69 -32.01 -8.57
CA GLY A 65 -5.17 -30.64 -8.51
C GLY A 65 -4.45 -29.91 -7.39
N SER A 66 -3.42 -29.13 -7.74
CA SER A 66 -2.51 -28.54 -6.77
C SER A 66 -3.31 -27.51 -5.99
N SER A 67 -3.71 -27.89 -4.79
CA SER A 67 -4.34 -26.95 -3.88
C SER A 67 -3.36 -25.82 -3.61
N HIS A 68 -3.77 -24.58 -3.88
CA HIS A 68 -2.93 -23.42 -3.67
C HIS A 68 -3.28 -22.76 -2.35
N TYR A 69 -2.26 -22.47 -1.55
CA TYR A 69 -2.40 -21.71 -0.31
C TYR A 69 -2.43 -20.22 -0.62
N VAL A 70 -3.46 -19.55 -0.09
CA VAL A 70 -3.65 -18.12 -0.19
C VAL A 70 -3.39 -17.50 1.17
N HIS A 71 -2.52 -16.50 1.23
CA HIS A 71 -2.20 -15.74 2.43
C HIS A 71 -2.78 -14.32 2.34
N ILE A 72 -3.38 -13.85 3.42
CA ILE A 72 -3.88 -12.47 3.56
C ILE A 72 -3.47 -11.89 4.92
N LEU A 73 -3.51 -10.56 5.04
CA LEU A 73 -3.29 -9.90 6.32
C LEU A 73 -4.49 -10.12 7.24
N ASP A 74 -4.21 -10.50 8.49
CA ASP A 74 -5.19 -10.55 9.57
C ASP A 74 -5.24 -9.18 10.26
N GLY A 75 -6.36 -8.47 10.08
CA GLY A 75 -6.57 -7.14 10.63
C GLY A 75 -7.62 -6.35 9.86
N GLU A 76 -8.40 -5.57 10.59
CA GLU A 76 -9.33 -4.60 10.00
C GLU A 76 -8.56 -3.41 9.41
N ILE A 77 -9.16 -2.73 8.43
CA ILE A 77 -8.54 -1.60 7.73
C ILE A 77 -8.04 -0.53 8.72
N GLU A 78 -8.80 -0.28 9.80
CA GLU A 78 -8.42 0.62 10.89
C GLU A 78 -7.11 0.23 11.59
N GLU A 79 -6.92 -1.05 11.90
CA GLU A 79 -5.69 -1.54 12.56
C GLU A 79 -4.50 -1.47 11.59
N LEU A 80 -4.70 -1.92 10.35
CA LEU A 80 -3.67 -1.88 9.31
C LEU A 80 -3.22 -0.44 9.05
N SER A 81 -4.19 0.50 9.00
CA SER A 81 -3.93 1.92 8.82
C SER A 81 -3.14 2.53 9.99
N GLY A 82 -3.38 2.08 11.22
CA GLY A 82 -2.61 2.48 12.39
C GLY A 82 -1.14 2.03 12.33
N LYS A 83 -0.87 0.80 11.88
CA LYS A 83 0.51 0.33 11.67
C LYS A 83 1.21 1.11 10.55
N LEU A 84 0.51 1.41 9.47
CA LEU A 84 1.03 2.18 8.35
C LEU A 84 1.40 3.62 8.71
N ASP A 85 0.70 4.25 9.66
CA ASP A 85 1.08 5.57 10.21
C ASP A 85 2.52 5.55 10.73
N VAL A 86 2.82 4.60 11.63
CA VAL A 86 4.16 4.44 12.22
C VAL A 86 5.22 4.20 11.14
N TYR A 87 4.90 3.39 10.13
CA TYR A 87 5.80 3.13 9.01
C TYR A 87 6.05 4.38 8.16
N ILE A 88 5.00 5.12 7.81
CA ILE A 88 5.09 6.36 7.03
C ILE A 88 5.96 7.38 7.76
N GLN A 89 5.75 7.56 9.06
CA GLN A 89 6.56 8.47 9.88
C GLN A 89 8.03 8.04 9.89
N LYS A 90 8.31 6.75 10.10
CA LYS A 90 9.68 6.22 10.15
C LYS A 90 10.41 6.34 8.82
N THR A 91 9.71 6.10 7.71
CA THR A 91 10.29 6.03 6.36
C THR A 91 10.19 7.33 5.57
N SER A 92 9.56 8.36 6.13
CA SER A 92 9.33 9.65 5.46
C SER A 92 10.59 10.24 4.84
N SER A 93 11.72 10.23 5.56
CA SER A 93 12.99 10.72 5.03
C SER A 93 13.47 9.95 3.79
N LEU A 94 13.33 8.62 3.76
CA LEU A 94 13.73 7.80 2.61
C LEU A 94 12.89 8.13 1.37
N PHE A 95 11.57 8.33 1.56
CA PHE A 95 10.68 8.76 0.49
C PHE A 95 11.04 10.15 -0.05
N ILE A 96 11.34 11.10 0.84
CA ILE A 96 11.74 12.46 0.44
C ILE A 96 13.05 12.44 -0.36
N GLU A 97 14.03 11.66 0.08
CA GLU A 97 15.32 11.55 -0.61
C GLU A 97 15.19 10.89 -2.00
N GLY A 98 14.25 9.95 -2.14
CA GLY A 98 13.93 9.25 -3.39
C GLY A 98 13.07 10.05 -4.38
N GLU A 99 12.60 11.24 -4.03
CA GLU A 99 11.79 12.08 -4.93
C GLU A 99 12.58 12.50 -6.18
N GLN A 100 11.98 12.28 -7.35
CA GLN A 100 12.61 12.52 -8.65
C GLN A 100 12.64 14.00 -9.04
N SER A 101 11.61 14.78 -8.69
CA SER A 101 11.59 16.21 -8.96
C SER A 101 12.45 16.95 -7.94
N ASP A 102 13.56 17.55 -8.41
CA ASP A 102 14.44 18.36 -7.56
C ASP A 102 13.68 19.46 -6.81
N PHE A 103 12.74 20.12 -7.48
CA PHE A 103 11.93 21.16 -6.87
C PHE A 103 11.07 20.63 -5.72
N ILE A 104 10.35 19.51 -5.94
CA ILE A 104 9.50 18.91 -4.92
C ILE A 104 10.35 18.36 -3.78
N ARG A 105 11.45 17.67 -4.09
CA ARG A 105 12.39 17.16 -3.09
C ARG A 105 12.91 18.26 -2.18
N GLN A 106 13.37 19.39 -2.72
CA GLN A 106 13.83 20.52 -1.90
C GLN A 106 12.69 21.15 -1.10
N THR A 107 11.49 21.25 -1.67
CA THR A 107 10.29 21.72 -0.97
C THR A 107 9.98 20.85 0.26
N LEU A 108 10.03 19.52 0.10
CA LEU A 108 9.78 18.55 1.17
C LEU A 108 10.87 18.59 2.24
N ARG A 109 12.15 18.66 1.86
CA ARG A 109 13.26 18.80 2.81
C ARG A 109 13.11 20.06 3.66
N GLN A 110 12.79 21.19 3.02
CA GLN A 110 12.59 22.45 3.72
C GLN A 110 11.38 22.39 4.66
N ALA A 111 10.28 21.78 4.21
CA ALA A 111 9.09 21.56 5.03
C ALA A 111 9.40 20.65 6.23
N LEU A 112 10.16 19.57 6.05
CA LEU A 112 10.56 18.65 7.12
C LEU A 112 11.43 19.36 8.17
N GLU A 113 12.37 20.20 7.74
CA GLU A 113 13.19 20.99 8.65
C GLU A 113 12.34 21.98 9.45
N LEU A 114 11.47 22.74 8.78
CA LEU A 114 10.62 23.73 9.44
C LEU A 114 9.56 23.11 10.35
N ALA A 115 9.06 21.92 10.00
CA ALA A 115 8.16 21.15 10.85
C ALA A 115 8.83 20.83 12.18
N LYS A 116 10.08 20.35 12.15
CA LYS A 116 10.88 20.05 13.35
C LYS A 116 11.25 21.30 14.14
N GLN A 117 11.67 22.36 13.47
CA GLN A 117 12.11 23.60 14.13
C GLN A 117 10.98 24.34 14.85
N HIS A 118 9.75 24.21 14.36
CA HIS A 118 8.61 24.96 14.86
C HIS A 118 7.47 24.10 15.42
N GLU A 119 7.67 22.79 15.53
CA GLU A 119 6.64 21.82 15.93
C GLU A 119 5.34 22.07 15.13
N ASP A 120 5.48 22.13 13.81
CA ASP A 120 4.40 22.55 12.90
C ASP A 120 3.56 21.36 12.42
N ASP A 121 2.49 21.05 13.16
CA ASP A 121 1.52 20.00 12.83
C ASP A 121 0.99 20.06 11.38
N MET A 122 0.91 21.25 10.78
CA MET A 122 0.38 21.40 9.42
C MET A 122 1.39 20.89 8.40
N LEU A 123 2.68 21.19 8.60
CA LEU A 123 3.74 20.65 7.76
C LEU A 123 3.90 19.15 7.98
N ASP A 124 3.77 18.67 9.22
CA ASP A 124 3.77 17.22 9.50
C ASP A 124 2.65 16.50 8.75
N ALA A 125 1.42 17.03 8.82
CA ALA A 125 0.29 16.46 8.08
C ALA A 125 0.48 16.54 6.55
N ALA A 126 1.10 17.62 6.03
CA ALA A 126 1.39 17.75 4.60
C ALA A 126 2.43 16.73 4.12
N LEU A 127 3.52 16.55 4.88
CA LEU A 127 4.57 15.57 4.58
C LEU A 127 4.03 14.14 4.66
N GLU A 128 3.22 13.85 5.67
CA GLU A 128 2.61 12.54 5.83
C GLU A 128 1.65 12.21 4.67
N LEU A 129 0.82 13.18 4.27
CA LEU A 129 -0.06 13.03 3.11
C LEU A 129 0.73 12.80 1.82
N TRP A 130 1.85 13.50 1.67
CA TRP A 130 2.72 13.33 0.51
C TRP A 130 3.33 11.94 0.43
N VAL A 131 3.83 11.39 1.54
CA VAL A 131 4.34 10.01 1.58
C VAL A 131 3.21 9.01 1.30
N ALA A 132 2.03 9.20 1.92
CA ALA A 132 0.89 8.32 1.70
C ALA A 132 0.46 8.30 0.21
N THR A 133 0.41 9.47 -0.44
CA THR A 133 0.08 9.54 -1.88
C THR A 133 1.21 9.02 -2.78
N ALA A 134 2.48 9.14 -2.39
CA ALA A 134 3.57 8.47 -3.09
C ALA A 134 3.39 6.94 -3.08
N ILE A 135 3.04 6.36 -1.92
CA ILE A 135 2.73 4.93 -1.78
C ILE A 135 1.56 4.49 -2.67
N LEU A 136 0.56 5.34 -2.89
CA LEU A 136 -0.62 5.00 -3.69
C LEU A 136 -0.42 5.13 -5.19
N VAL A 137 0.45 6.03 -5.64
CA VAL A 137 0.50 6.47 -7.03
C VAL A 137 1.73 5.98 -7.77
N ASP A 138 2.87 5.80 -7.10
CA ASP A 138 4.11 5.43 -7.78
C ASP A 138 4.08 3.95 -8.24
N PRO A 139 4.10 3.67 -9.56
CA PRO A 139 4.05 2.31 -10.09
C PRO A 139 5.36 1.52 -9.90
N PHE A 140 6.47 2.21 -9.63
CA PHE A 140 7.79 1.61 -9.40
C PHE A 140 8.01 1.27 -7.93
N LEU A 141 7.25 1.90 -7.05
CA LEU A 141 7.27 1.64 -5.63
C LEU A 141 6.40 0.43 -5.31
N LYS A 142 7.04 -0.75 -5.27
CA LYS A 142 6.37 -2.02 -4.97
C LYS A 142 6.64 -2.44 -3.52
N TRP A 143 5.64 -3.04 -2.89
CA TRP A 143 5.82 -3.71 -1.62
C TRP A 143 6.65 -4.98 -1.81
N THR A 144 7.78 -5.08 -1.11
CA THR A 144 8.41 -6.38 -0.89
C THR A 144 7.69 -7.08 0.24
N VAL A 145 7.22 -8.31 0.00
CA VAL A 145 6.42 -9.10 0.94
C VAL A 145 7.13 -10.42 1.25
N TYR A 146 7.30 -10.72 2.54
CA TYR A 146 7.82 -12.00 3.01
C TYR A 146 6.84 -12.65 3.98
N MET A 147 6.75 -13.98 3.93
CA MET A 147 6.18 -14.79 4.99
C MET A 147 7.31 -15.29 5.89
N ASN A 148 7.17 -15.10 7.19
CA ASN A 148 8.04 -15.72 8.18
C ASN A 148 7.20 -16.70 9.04
N PRO A 149 7.32 -18.02 8.82
CA PRO A 149 6.54 -19.02 9.55
C PRO A 149 7.03 -19.24 10.98
N THR A 150 8.22 -18.74 11.31
CA THR A 150 8.90 -19.04 12.60
C THR A 150 8.72 -17.97 13.67
N LEU A 151 8.22 -16.79 13.30
CA LEU A 151 8.10 -15.65 14.21
C LEU A 151 6.65 -15.21 14.38
N PRO A 152 6.22 -14.92 15.64
CA PRO A 152 4.89 -14.42 15.87
C PRO A 152 4.73 -12.96 15.42
N PRO A 153 3.49 -12.51 15.15
CA PRO A 153 3.20 -11.18 14.61
C PRO A 153 3.70 -9.99 15.44
N LEU A 154 3.75 -10.14 16.77
CA LEU A 154 4.06 -9.08 17.74
C LEU A 154 5.55 -8.90 18.06
N ALA A 155 6.45 -9.71 17.49
CA ALA A 155 7.88 -9.57 17.78
C ALA A 155 8.51 -8.44 16.96
N ASN A 156 8.57 -7.22 17.50
CA ASN A 156 9.34 -6.10 16.92
C ASN A 156 10.85 -6.35 17.08
N ARG A 157 11.39 -7.39 16.43
CA ARG A 157 12.81 -7.71 16.44
C ARG A 157 13.44 -7.19 15.15
N PRO A 158 14.52 -6.39 15.21
CA PRO A 158 15.28 -5.96 14.04
C PRO A 158 15.62 -7.13 13.12
N LEU A 159 15.63 -6.90 11.80
CA LEU A 159 16.10 -7.87 10.79
C LEU A 159 17.63 -8.01 10.87
N THR A 160 18.15 -8.43 12.01
CA THR A 160 19.59 -8.67 12.21
C THR A 160 19.89 -10.15 11.93
N SER A 161 20.52 -10.37 10.78
CA SER A 161 21.30 -11.52 10.26
C SER A 161 20.95 -13.00 10.55
N THR A 162 20.08 -13.36 11.50
CA THR A 162 19.69 -14.76 11.78
C THR A 162 18.22 -15.07 11.47
N THR A 163 17.42 -14.07 11.07
CA THR A 163 15.98 -14.20 10.75
C THR A 163 15.69 -14.19 9.24
N ASN A 164 16.71 -14.12 8.39
CA ASN A 164 16.56 -14.15 6.93
C ASN A 164 16.34 -15.57 6.39
N ASP A 165 16.95 -16.58 7.00
CA ASP A 165 16.99 -17.95 6.45
C ASP A 165 15.62 -18.65 6.39
N SER A 166 14.66 -18.23 7.22
CA SER A 166 13.31 -18.78 7.24
C SER A 166 12.27 -17.96 6.47
N ARG A 167 12.67 -16.85 5.84
CA ARG A 167 11.74 -16.01 5.08
C ARG A 167 11.46 -16.61 3.72
N ILE A 168 10.19 -16.66 3.39
CA ILE A 168 9.72 -17.11 2.09
C ILE A 168 9.17 -15.87 1.37
N PRO A 169 9.76 -15.46 0.24
CA PRO A 169 9.26 -14.31 -0.50
C PRO A 169 7.89 -14.63 -1.10
N ILE A 170 6.91 -13.76 -0.83
CA ILE A 170 5.62 -13.77 -1.51
C ILE A 170 5.75 -12.78 -2.66
N HIS A 171 5.98 -13.27 -3.88
CA HIS A 171 6.12 -12.42 -5.05
C HIS A 171 5.16 -12.83 -6.17
N SER A 172 4.92 -11.89 -7.09
CA SER A 172 3.99 -12.02 -8.21
C SER A 172 4.22 -13.24 -9.10
N MET A 173 5.45 -13.77 -9.18
CA MET A 173 5.74 -14.97 -10.01
C MET A 173 5.38 -16.33 -9.36
N ASN A 174 5.32 -16.44 -8.02
CA ASN A 174 5.10 -17.74 -7.35
C ASN A 174 3.78 -17.80 -6.56
N GLN A 175 3.31 -16.67 -6.05
CA GLN A 175 2.10 -16.56 -5.23
C GLN A 175 1.35 -15.28 -5.58
N LEU A 176 0.99 -15.13 -6.86
CA LEU A 176 0.39 -13.92 -7.43
C LEU A 176 -0.86 -13.48 -6.66
N GLU A 177 -1.73 -14.42 -6.34
CA GLU A 177 -2.98 -14.13 -5.64
C GLU A 177 -2.74 -13.57 -4.24
N SER A 178 -1.95 -14.26 -3.41
CA SER A 178 -1.59 -13.78 -2.07
C SER A 178 -0.94 -12.40 -2.12
N TYR A 179 0.02 -12.21 -3.03
CA TYR A 179 0.70 -10.93 -3.21
C TYR A 179 -0.27 -9.81 -3.58
N SER A 180 -1.16 -10.06 -4.54
CA SER A 180 -2.17 -9.11 -5.00
C SER A 180 -3.12 -8.70 -3.88
N LEU A 181 -3.61 -9.68 -3.09
CA LEU A 181 -4.53 -9.43 -1.98
C LEU A 181 -3.87 -8.63 -0.86
N ILE A 182 -2.64 -8.99 -0.48
CA ILE A 182 -1.88 -8.26 0.53
C ILE A 182 -1.65 -6.81 0.08
N CYS A 183 -1.20 -6.60 -1.16
CA CYS A 183 -1.01 -5.25 -1.71
C CYS A 183 -2.32 -4.45 -1.73
N THR A 184 -3.44 -5.12 -2.03
CA THR A 184 -4.79 -4.53 -2.06
C THR A 184 -5.26 -4.12 -0.66
N GLN A 185 -5.01 -4.94 0.37
CA GLN A 185 -5.26 -4.60 1.78
C GLN A 185 -4.40 -3.43 2.24
N LEU A 186 -3.10 -3.44 1.94
CA LEU A 186 -2.18 -2.35 2.28
C LEU A 186 -2.59 -1.04 1.60
N ARG A 187 -2.91 -1.10 0.30
CA ARG A 187 -3.39 0.06 -0.45
C ARG A 187 -4.64 0.66 0.20
N SER A 188 -5.61 -0.15 0.57
CA SER A 188 -6.83 0.31 1.27
C SER A 188 -6.53 1.02 2.58
N ALA A 189 -5.61 0.47 3.35
CA ALA A 189 -5.22 1.03 4.64
C ALA A 189 -4.43 2.34 4.48
N VAL A 190 -3.61 2.47 3.43
CA VAL A 190 -2.96 3.74 3.05
C VAL A 190 -3.98 4.75 2.54
N GLU A 191 -4.95 4.37 1.70
CA GLU A 191 -6.04 5.24 1.24
C GLU A 191 -6.85 5.79 2.42
N LYS A 192 -7.20 4.92 3.37
CA LYS A 192 -7.89 5.31 4.60
C LYS A 192 -7.05 6.32 5.40
N ARG A 193 -5.74 6.11 5.50
CA ARG A 193 -4.83 7.02 6.20
C ARG A 193 -4.75 8.37 5.48
N ALA A 194 -4.47 8.37 4.18
CA ALA A 194 -4.41 9.57 3.36
C ALA A 194 -5.69 10.40 3.45
N ALA A 195 -6.87 9.76 3.42
CA ALA A 195 -8.15 10.44 3.59
C ALA A 195 -8.29 11.12 4.96
N ARG A 196 -7.84 10.46 6.04
CA ARG A 196 -7.85 11.04 7.40
C ARG A 196 -6.89 12.23 7.49
N VAL A 197 -5.65 12.07 7.04
CA VAL A 197 -4.61 13.11 7.08
C VAL A 197 -5.01 14.32 6.23
N CYS A 198 -5.58 14.09 5.05
CA CYS A 198 -6.08 15.16 4.18
C CYS A 198 -7.15 16.01 4.90
N ARG A 199 -8.10 15.39 5.62
CA ARG A 199 -9.08 16.13 6.43
C ARG A 199 -8.41 16.97 7.51
N VAL A 200 -7.44 16.41 8.24
CA VAL A 200 -6.67 17.13 9.26
C VAL A 200 -5.96 18.34 8.65
N LEU A 201 -5.27 18.14 7.52
CA LEU A 201 -4.55 19.20 6.83
C LEU A 201 -5.49 20.32 6.36
N LEU A 202 -6.65 19.98 5.78
CA LEU A 202 -7.65 20.96 5.35
C LEU A 202 -8.24 21.75 6.53
N SER A 203 -8.50 21.11 7.67
CA SER A 203 -8.93 21.81 8.89
C SER A 203 -7.86 22.79 9.39
N LYS A 204 -6.57 22.44 9.29
CA LYS A 204 -5.45 23.35 9.66
C LYS A 204 -5.35 24.52 8.68
N PHE A 205 -5.57 24.30 7.38
CA PHE A 205 -5.68 25.37 6.38
C PHE A 205 -6.80 26.34 6.74
N GLU A 206 -8.00 25.83 6.98
CA GLU A 206 -9.17 26.63 7.36
C GLU A 206 -8.85 27.49 8.59
N GLN A 207 -8.31 26.88 9.65
CA GLN A 207 -7.95 27.58 10.87
C GLN A 207 -6.94 28.72 10.62
N ARG A 208 -5.86 28.47 9.88
CA ARG A 208 -4.82 29.50 9.62
C ARG A 208 -5.35 30.65 8.75
N LEU A 209 -6.17 30.34 7.75
CA LEU A 209 -6.75 31.33 6.84
C LEU A 209 -7.79 32.21 7.56
N LEU A 210 -8.66 31.61 8.38
CA LEU A 210 -9.69 32.35 9.14
C LEU A 210 -9.08 33.26 10.20
N GLN A 211 -8.04 32.80 10.88
CA GLN A 211 -7.38 33.57 11.95
C GLN A 211 -6.53 34.74 11.41
N LYS A 212 -6.43 34.92 10.08
CA LYS A 212 -5.57 35.92 9.42
C LYS A 212 -4.14 35.92 9.96
N GLN A 213 -3.65 34.76 10.41
CA GLN A 213 -2.31 34.65 10.98
C GLN A 213 -1.28 34.93 9.88
N ARG A 214 -0.61 36.09 9.96
CA ARG A 214 0.52 36.41 9.08
C ARG A 214 1.80 35.64 9.45
N VAL A 215 1.87 35.16 10.69
CA VAL A 215 2.98 34.34 11.17
C VAL A 215 2.87 32.95 10.54
N GLY A 216 3.96 32.48 9.92
CA GLY A 216 3.99 31.17 9.27
C GLY A 216 3.42 31.14 7.85
N SER A 217 3.27 32.30 7.18
CA SER A 217 2.84 32.39 5.77
C SER A 217 3.66 31.51 4.84
N PHE A 218 4.98 31.43 5.05
CA PHE A 218 5.87 30.56 4.27
C PHE A 218 5.61 29.07 4.53
N ARG A 219 5.34 28.66 5.77
CA ARG A 219 4.99 27.27 6.12
C ARG A 219 3.65 26.87 5.49
N THR A 220 2.68 27.77 5.54
CA THR A 220 1.40 27.59 4.83
C THR A 220 1.61 27.48 3.33
N PHE A 221 2.48 28.31 2.73
CA PHE A 221 2.83 28.23 1.32
C PHE A 221 3.44 26.86 0.95
N LEU A 222 4.43 26.36 1.71
CA LEU A 222 5.01 25.04 1.48
C LEU A 222 3.96 23.93 1.57
N ALA A 223 3.12 23.94 2.62
CA ALA A 223 2.02 22.99 2.76
C ALA A 223 1.06 23.04 1.56
N THR A 224 0.79 24.23 0.99
CA THR A 224 -0.04 24.37 -0.21
C THR A 224 0.61 23.73 -1.43
N ILE A 225 1.91 23.98 -1.66
CA ILE A 225 2.65 23.37 -2.78
C ILE A 225 2.64 21.84 -2.66
N ILE A 226 2.87 21.31 -1.45
CA ILE A 226 2.83 19.87 -1.18
C ILE A 226 1.43 19.30 -1.43
N LEU A 227 0.37 19.96 -0.92
CA LEU A 227 -1.01 19.54 -1.15
C LEU A 227 -1.38 19.52 -2.63
N LEU A 228 -1.00 20.56 -3.39
CA LEU A 228 -1.24 20.62 -4.84
C LEU A 228 -0.55 19.46 -5.56
N ASN A 229 0.70 19.15 -5.20
CA ASN A 229 1.40 17.99 -5.75
C ASN A 229 0.71 16.66 -5.42
N CYS A 230 0.17 16.51 -4.21
CA CYS A 230 -0.62 15.34 -3.83
C CYS A 230 -1.90 15.21 -4.68
N VAL A 231 -2.61 16.32 -4.89
CA VAL A 231 -3.83 16.35 -5.73
C VAL A 231 -3.50 15.97 -7.17
N GLU A 232 -2.45 16.56 -7.74
CA GLU A 232 -2.00 16.25 -9.11
C GLU A 232 -1.68 14.75 -9.26
N ARG A 233 -0.92 14.16 -8.33
CA ARG A 233 -0.60 12.72 -8.34
C ARG A 233 -1.86 11.85 -8.30
N MET A 234 -2.77 12.17 -7.40
CA MET A 234 -4.02 11.42 -7.28
C MET A 234 -4.92 11.58 -8.51
N GLU A 235 -4.95 12.77 -9.13
CA GLU A 235 -5.66 13.00 -10.39
C GLU A 235 -5.10 12.12 -11.52
N TRP A 236 -3.77 12.04 -11.67
CA TRP A 236 -3.13 11.17 -12.64
C TRP A 236 -3.47 9.69 -12.41
N LEU A 237 -3.50 9.25 -11.15
CA LEU A 237 -3.95 7.91 -10.80
C LEU A 237 -5.39 7.65 -11.26
N PHE A 238 -6.34 8.53 -10.95
CA PHE A 238 -7.74 8.37 -11.38
C PHE A 238 -7.87 8.37 -12.91
N ARG A 239 -7.17 9.26 -13.60
CA ARG A 239 -7.13 9.29 -15.08
C ARG A 239 -6.56 8.01 -15.66
N SER A 240 -5.54 7.42 -15.02
CA SER A 240 -4.98 6.15 -15.49
C SER A 240 -6.01 5.02 -15.47
N TRP A 241 -6.88 4.98 -14.45
CA TRP A 241 -7.98 4.01 -14.36
C TRP A 241 -9.05 4.25 -15.42
N GLU A 242 -9.38 5.51 -15.71
CA GLU A 242 -10.33 5.86 -16.77
C GLU A 242 -9.83 5.43 -18.15
N CYS A 243 -8.53 5.62 -18.45
CA CYS A 243 -7.92 5.16 -19.70
C CYS A 243 -7.86 3.63 -19.79
N GLU A 244 -7.56 2.94 -18.70
CA GLU A 244 -7.57 1.46 -18.66
C GLU A 244 -8.99 0.89 -18.86
N HIS A 245 -9.99 1.52 -18.23
CA HIS A 245 -11.40 1.22 -18.47
C HIS A 245 -11.85 1.54 -19.91
N TYR A 246 -11.26 2.55 -20.57
CA TYR A 246 -11.56 2.87 -21.96
C TYR A 246 -11.02 1.79 -22.91
N ILE A 247 -9.83 1.25 -22.66
CA ILE A 247 -9.23 0.16 -23.45
C ILE A 247 -10.03 -1.15 -23.28
N GLN A 248 -10.53 -1.44 -22.08
CA GLN A 248 -11.38 -2.62 -21.84
C GLN A 248 -12.78 -2.48 -22.48
N ARG A 249 -13.38 -1.27 -22.49
CA ARG A 249 -14.67 -1.03 -23.15
C ARG A 249 -14.60 -1.09 -24.68
N VAL A 250 -13.50 -0.64 -25.29
CA VAL A 250 -13.33 -0.71 -26.76
C VAL A 250 -13.16 -2.16 -27.24
N ARG A 251 -12.54 -3.04 -26.45
CA ARG A 251 -12.43 -4.49 -26.77
C ARG A 251 -13.78 -5.21 -26.79
N PHE A 252 -14.78 -4.74 -26.04
CA PHE A 252 -16.13 -5.33 -26.07
C PHE A 252 -16.95 -4.93 -27.31
N ILE A 253 -16.61 -3.83 -27.98
CA ILE A 253 -17.31 -3.38 -29.20
C ILE A 253 -16.74 -4.07 -30.46
N GLN A 254 -15.50 -4.55 -30.42
CA GLN A 254 -14.86 -5.24 -31.56
C GLN A 254 -15.16 -6.75 -31.67
N HIS A 255 -15.90 -7.34 -30.71
CA HIS A 255 -16.35 -8.75 -30.81
C HIS A 255 -17.78 -8.90 -31.37
N HIS A 256 -18.40 -7.82 -31.84
CA HIS A 256 -19.75 -7.85 -32.45
C HIS A 256 -19.83 -7.18 -33.84
N CYS A 257 -18.72 -7.06 -34.57
CA CYS A 257 -18.74 -6.78 -36.01
C CYS A 257 -17.89 -7.82 -36.76
#